data_AF-A0A351GJ89-F1
#
_entry.id   AF-A0A351GJ89-F1
#
_cell.length_a   1.000
_cell.length_b   1.000
_cell.length_c   1.000
_cell.angle_alpha   90.00
_cell.angle_beta   90.00
_cell.angle_gamma   90.00
#
_symmetry.space_group_name_H-M   'P 1'
#
loop_
_entity.id
_entity.type
_entity.pdbx_description
1 polymer ?
#
loop_
_entity_poly.entity_id
_entity_poly.type
_entity_poly.pdbx_seq_one_letter_code
_entity_poly.pdbx_strand_id
1 'polypeptide(L)'
;MYSLTSEELYIYFDSDSYEIDGKQKAQLTSKILEIGGTNIKEIYVEGHTDSFATDEYNIVLANNRALRAAAVLEQIGVPARFIKMESFGESQIISEKHEANRRAKIFFVYETDIKSSLNPPKWIVIKTLDKKTKKPINASLGFDYKDLEMKFSSTGKSGISAAFSLLGEELDIMASAPNYLSTYFTIPPEDIDKPIDTLVYILELPQVAVTGKFTFQNIYFFTDSDEIRPESTPELHKLLAIMQREKKAYIEIQGHMNYPLSRPMNSVQHRYNMELSFKRAKAINDYLVVSGISQERLTYKGMSNIRMK
;
A
#
# COMPACT_ATOMS: atom_id res chain seq x y z
N MET A 1 -1.02 -16.36 -3.25
CA MET A 1 -0.63 -15.25 -2.36
C MET A 1 -1.48 -14.09 -2.80
N TYR A 2 -2.19 -13.49 -1.86
CA TYR A 2 -3.26 -12.60 -2.19
C TYR A 2 -2.77 -11.17 -2.43
N SER A 3 -3.25 -10.58 -3.51
CA SER A 3 -3.07 -9.17 -3.81
C SER A 3 -4.29 -8.44 -3.28
N LEU A 4 -4.12 -7.48 -2.37
CA LEU A 4 -5.27 -6.71 -1.92
C LEU A 4 -5.58 -5.61 -2.94
N THR A 5 -6.68 -5.76 -3.64
CA THR A 5 -7.26 -4.83 -4.60
C THR A 5 -8.34 -3.99 -3.92
N SER A 6 -8.69 -2.87 -4.54
CA SER A 6 -9.82 -2.06 -4.12
C SER A 6 -10.63 -1.55 -5.27
N GLU A 7 -11.94 -1.49 -5.06
CA GLU A 7 -12.87 -0.96 -6.05
C GLU A 7 -13.97 -0.15 -5.37
N GLU A 8 -14.47 0.82 -6.11
CA GLU A 8 -15.56 1.69 -5.69
C GLU A 8 -16.85 1.31 -6.40
N LEU A 9 -17.95 1.34 -5.66
CA LEU A 9 -19.30 1.27 -6.19
C LEU A 9 -20.13 2.39 -5.57
N TYR A 10 -20.97 3.01 -6.38
CA TYR A 10 -21.83 4.10 -5.95
C TYR A 10 -23.29 3.65 -5.97
N ILE A 11 -23.97 3.90 -4.85
CA ILE A 11 -25.42 3.78 -4.74
C ILE A 11 -25.97 5.20 -4.72
N TYR A 12 -26.88 5.53 -5.62
CA TYR A 12 -27.50 6.85 -5.73
C TYR A 12 -28.91 6.85 -5.15
N PHE A 13 -29.30 8.01 -4.65
CA PHE A 13 -30.57 8.21 -3.96
C PHE A 13 -31.36 9.37 -4.57
N ASP A 14 -32.68 9.23 -4.52
CA ASP A 14 -33.60 10.33 -4.76
C ASP A 14 -33.47 11.40 -3.66
N SER A 15 -34.07 12.56 -3.93
CA SER A 15 -34.13 13.65 -2.95
C SER A 15 -34.80 13.18 -1.66
N ASP A 16 -34.21 13.54 -0.52
CA ASP A 16 -34.69 13.14 0.82
C ASP A 16 -34.99 11.64 0.98
N SER A 17 -34.17 10.81 0.32
CA SER A 17 -34.33 9.36 0.35
C SER A 17 -33.03 8.67 0.73
N TYR A 18 -33.18 7.53 1.39
CA TYR A 18 -32.15 6.53 1.62
C TYR A 18 -32.59 5.14 1.14
N GLU A 19 -33.66 5.04 0.36
CA GLU A 19 -34.10 3.76 -0.19
C GLU A 19 -33.21 3.31 -1.35
N ILE A 20 -32.92 2.01 -1.37
CA ILE A 20 -32.10 1.37 -2.41
C ILE A 20 -33.02 0.51 -3.27
N ASP A 21 -33.09 0.84 -4.56
CA ASP A 21 -33.89 0.11 -5.53
C ASP A 21 -33.35 -1.30 -5.83
N GLY A 22 -34.16 -2.11 -6.50
CA GLY A 22 -33.80 -3.49 -6.83
C GLY A 22 -32.61 -3.64 -7.78
N LYS A 23 -32.39 -2.68 -8.68
CA LYS A 23 -31.27 -2.69 -9.63
C LYS A 23 -29.96 -2.44 -8.91
N GLN A 24 -29.94 -1.47 -8.00
CA GLN A 24 -28.77 -1.15 -7.18
C GLN A 24 -28.45 -2.25 -6.17
N LYS A 25 -29.48 -2.90 -5.59
CA LYS A 25 -29.29 -4.13 -4.79
C LYS A 25 -28.65 -5.25 -5.62
N ALA A 26 -29.15 -5.49 -6.84
CA ALA A 26 -28.58 -6.50 -7.74
C ALA A 26 -27.13 -6.19 -8.11
N GLN A 27 -26.78 -4.92 -8.37
CA GLN A 27 -25.40 -4.50 -8.60
C GLN A 27 -24.51 -4.82 -7.39
N LEU A 28 -24.97 -4.53 -6.18
CA LEU A 28 -24.23 -4.83 -4.96
C LEU A 28 -24.01 -6.34 -4.78
N THR A 29 -25.05 -7.14 -5.03
CA THR A 29 -24.96 -8.60 -5.01
C THR A 29 -23.97 -9.12 -6.04
N SER A 30 -24.07 -8.67 -7.30
CA SER A 30 -23.12 -9.04 -8.37
C SER A 30 -21.69 -8.69 -7.98
N LYS A 31 -21.47 -7.54 -7.32
CA LYS A 31 -20.13 -7.13 -6.91
C LYS A 31 -19.53 -8.02 -5.83
N ILE A 32 -20.32 -8.40 -4.82
CA ILE A 32 -19.88 -9.34 -3.79
C ILE A 32 -19.58 -10.73 -4.38
N LEU A 33 -20.39 -11.18 -5.34
CA LEU A 33 -20.19 -12.46 -6.02
C LEU A 33 -18.93 -12.46 -6.91
N GLU A 34 -18.69 -11.36 -7.62
CA GLU A 34 -17.49 -11.16 -8.46
C GLU A 34 -16.22 -11.19 -7.60
N ILE A 35 -16.22 -10.45 -6.48
CA ILE A 35 -15.09 -10.38 -5.55
C ILE A 35 -14.86 -11.76 -4.88
N GLY A 36 -15.94 -12.48 -4.59
CA GLY A 36 -15.94 -13.67 -3.75
C GLY A 36 -15.91 -13.29 -2.27
N GLY A 37 -16.96 -13.63 -1.53
CA GLY A 37 -17.13 -13.18 -0.13
C GLY A 37 -15.97 -13.56 0.82
N THR A 38 -15.21 -14.61 0.53
CA THR A 38 -14.00 -15.01 1.30
C THR A 38 -12.81 -14.10 1.10
N ASN A 39 -12.78 -13.37 0.00
CA ASN A 39 -11.69 -12.48 -0.38
C ASN A 39 -11.82 -11.09 0.26
N ILE A 40 -13.03 -10.72 0.68
CA ILE A 40 -13.31 -9.43 1.31
C ILE A 40 -12.56 -9.31 2.64
N LYS A 41 -11.78 -8.25 2.77
CA LYS A 41 -11.11 -7.88 4.04
C LYS A 41 -11.82 -6.77 4.75
N GLU A 42 -12.24 -5.74 4.03
CA GLU A 42 -12.94 -4.61 4.58
C GLU A 42 -13.89 -4.04 3.51
N ILE A 43 -14.99 -3.46 3.92
CA ILE A 43 -15.90 -2.67 3.09
C ILE A 43 -16.15 -1.37 3.86
N TYR A 44 -15.92 -0.24 3.21
CA TYR A 44 -16.25 1.07 3.75
C TYR A 44 -17.50 1.57 3.06
N VAL A 45 -18.46 2.05 3.83
CA VAL A 45 -19.71 2.60 3.32
C VAL A 45 -19.82 4.04 3.80
N GLU A 46 -19.64 4.97 2.87
CA GLU A 46 -19.61 6.40 3.14
C GLU A 46 -20.91 7.04 2.64
N GLY A 47 -21.65 7.70 3.51
CA GLY A 47 -22.87 8.41 3.17
C GLY A 47 -22.62 9.87 2.79
N HIS A 48 -23.27 10.35 1.72
CA HIS A 48 -23.18 11.73 1.26
C HIS A 48 -24.55 12.30 0.88
N THR A 49 -24.68 13.63 0.95
CA THR A 49 -25.86 14.40 0.53
C THR A 49 -25.48 15.49 -0.46
N ASP A 50 -26.49 16.10 -1.07
CA ASP A 50 -26.34 17.42 -1.68
C ASP A 50 -26.44 18.52 -0.60
N SER A 51 -26.25 19.77 -1.00
CA SER A 51 -26.13 20.93 -0.10
C SER A 51 -27.46 21.67 0.13
N PHE A 52 -28.61 21.00 0.00
CA PHE A 52 -29.91 21.68 -0.03
C PHE A 52 -30.50 21.93 1.36
N ALA A 53 -30.07 21.18 2.38
CA ALA A 53 -30.57 21.22 3.74
C ALA A 53 -29.49 21.70 4.73
N THR A 54 -29.80 21.73 6.03
CA THR A 54 -28.79 22.08 7.04
C THR A 54 -27.76 20.97 7.20
N ASP A 55 -26.56 21.35 7.63
CA ASP A 55 -25.47 20.41 7.90
C ASP A 55 -25.90 19.27 8.83
N GLU A 56 -26.59 19.57 9.95
CA GLU A 56 -27.02 18.54 10.90
C GLU A 56 -27.98 17.54 10.26
N TYR A 57 -28.92 18.02 9.45
CA TYR A 57 -29.87 17.18 8.75
C TYR A 57 -29.15 16.30 7.71
N ASN A 58 -28.22 16.90 6.97
CA ASN A 58 -27.45 16.22 5.95
C ASN A 58 -26.54 15.13 6.52
N ILE A 59 -25.97 15.34 7.71
CA ILE A 59 -25.22 14.30 8.43
C ILE A 59 -26.11 13.11 8.81
N VAL A 60 -27.33 13.35 9.27
CA VAL A 60 -28.29 12.27 9.62
C VAL A 60 -28.71 11.51 8.36
N LEU A 61 -29.06 12.22 7.29
CA LEU A 61 -29.49 11.61 6.03
C LEU A 61 -28.36 10.79 5.38
N ALA A 62 -27.13 11.31 5.36
CA ALA A 62 -25.95 10.57 4.93
C ALA A 62 -25.74 9.30 5.77
N ASN A 63 -25.88 9.38 7.09
CA ASN A 63 -25.75 8.21 7.96
C ASN A 63 -26.81 7.14 7.65
N ASN A 64 -28.06 7.55 7.40
CA ASN A 64 -29.14 6.62 7.02
C ASN A 64 -28.85 5.93 5.68
N ARG A 65 -28.27 6.65 4.70
CA ARG A 65 -27.84 6.08 3.42
C ARG A 65 -26.76 5.03 3.60
N ALA A 66 -25.75 5.33 4.42
CA ALA A 66 -24.68 4.38 4.73
C ALA A 66 -25.22 3.14 5.45
N LEU A 67 -26.08 3.34 6.46
CA LEU A 67 -26.71 2.26 7.20
C LEU A 67 -27.57 1.37 6.30
N ARG A 68 -28.30 1.95 5.35
CA ARG A 68 -29.12 1.17 4.42
C ARG A 68 -28.27 0.32 3.48
N ALA A 69 -27.17 0.88 2.95
CA ALA A 69 -26.24 0.14 2.09
C ALA A 69 -25.54 -0.99 2.87
N ALA A 70 -25.11 -0.74 4.11
CA ALA A 70 -24.55 -1.75 5.00
C ALA A 70 -25.55 -2.89 5.28
N ALA A 71 -26.81 -2.56 5.56
CA ALA A 71 -27.85 -3.58 5.78
C ALA A 71 -28.06 -4.48 4.57
N VAL A 72 -27.96 -3.94 3.33
CA VAL A 72 -28.02 -4.76 2.12
C VAL A 72 -26.80 -5.70 2.01
N LEU A 73 -25.59 -5.22 2.32
CA LEU A 73 -24.38 -6.05 2.35
C LEU A 73 -24.49 -7.20 3.36
N GLU A 74 -25.00 -6.92 4.56
CA GLU A 74 -25.25 -7.94 5.59
C GLU A 74 -26.28 -8.95 5.14
N GLN A 75 -27.37 -8.50 4.49
CA GLN A 75 -28.39 -9.37 3.94
C GLN A 75 -27.85 -10.30 2.83
N ILE A 76 -26.88 -9.83 2.04
CA ILE A 76 -26.18 -10.64 1.03
C ILE A 76 -25.27 -11.70 1.69
N GLY A 77 -24.94 -11.51 2.97
CA GLY A 77 -24.14 -12.45 3.77
C GLY A 77 -22.73 -11.93 4.10
N VAL A 78 -22.44 -10.65 3.89
CA VAL A 78 -21.18 -10.04 4.35
C VAL A 78 -21.22 -9.90 5.87
N PRO A 79 -20.29 -10.50 6.63
CA PRO A 79 -20.23 -10.31 8.07
C PRO A 79 -20.02 -8.84 8.45
N ALA A 80 -20.83 -8.32 9.39
CA ALA A 80 -20.77 -6.93 9.86
C ALA A 80 -19.36 -6.47 10.30
N ARG A 81 -18.52 -7.39 10.81
CA ARG A 81 -17.12 -7.10 11.18
C ARG A 81 -16.25 -6.58 10.03
N PHE A 82 -16.64 -6.83 8.78
CA PHE A 82 -15.92 -6.33 7.61
C PHE A 82 -16.45 -4.97 7.15
N ILE A 83 -17.61 -4.53 7.63
CA ILE A 83 -18.26 -3.31 7.18
C ILE A 83 -17.95 -2.18 8.17
N LYS A 84 -17.40 -1.08 7.66
CA LYS A 84 -17.17 0.16 8.40
C LYS A 84 -18.00 1.25 7.74
N MET A 85 -18.62 2.11 8.54
CA MET A 85 -19.52 3.15 8.03
C MET A 85 -19.03 4.53 8.48
N GLU A 86 -19.16 5.50 7.58
CA GLU A 86 -18.91 6.91 7.87
C GLU A 86 -20.00 7.79 7.25
N SER A 87 -20.28 8.92 7.89
CA SER A 87 -21.23 9.92 7.39
C SER A 87 -20.48 11.23 7.13
N PHE A 88 -20.55 11.70 5.89
CA PHE A 88 -19.91 12.94 5.46
C PHE A 88 -20.91 14.08 5.23
N GLY A 89 -22.22 13.82 5.23
CA GLY A 89 -23.22 14.83 4.89
C GLY A 89 -22.90 15.51 3.56
N GLU A 90 -22.91 16.83 3.54
CA GLU A 90 -22.58 17.64 2.37
C GLU A 90 -21.10 18.04 2.27
N SER A 91 -20.23 17.60 3.20
CA SER A 91 -18.82 18.04 3.25
C SER A 91 -17.96 17.60 2.05
N GLN A 92 -18.47 16.66 1.22
CA GLN A 92 -17.77 16.11 0.05
C GLN A 92 -18.65 16.16 -1.22
N ILE A 93 -18.99 17.37 -1.64
CA ILE A 93 -19.63 17.64 -2.95
C ILE A 93 -18.65 17.33 -4.09
N ILE A 94 -19.09 16.52 -5.05
CA ILE A 94 -18.28 16.07 -6.19
C ILE A 94 -18.76 16.64 -7.52
N SER A 95 -19.93 17.28 -7.55
CA SER A 95 -20.53 17.83 -8.76
C SER A 95 -21.52 18.94 -8.43
N GLU A 96 -21.74 19.88 -9.35
CA GLU A 96 -22.83 20.85 -9.24
C GLU A 96 -24.21 20.19 -9.39
N LYS A 97 -24.27 19.02 -10.05
CA LYS A 97 -25.49 18.24 -10.19
C LYS A 97 -25.82 17.52 -8.89
N HIS A 98 -26.88 17.96 -8.22
CA HIS A 98 -27.31 17.44 -6.91
C HIS A 98 -27.44 15.91 -6.87
N GLU A 99 -27.96 15.30 -7.94
CA GLU A 99 -28.13 13.84 -8.05
C GLU A 99 -26.84 13.04 -7.92
N ALA A 100 -25.71 13.59 -8.38
CA ALA A 100 -24.42 12.92 -8.24
C ALA A 100 -23.90 12.97 -6.79
N ASN A 101 -24.37 13.93 -5.97
CA ASN A 101 -23.96 14.07 -4.58
C ASN A 101 -24.79 13.22 -3.62
N ARG A 102 -26.05 12.93 -3.96
CA ARG A 102 -26.92 12.04 -3.18
C ARG A 102 -26.53 10.59 -3.38
N ARG A 103 -25.50 10.15 -2.65
CA ARG A 103 -24.91 8.83 -2.85
C ARG A 103 -24.44 8.18 -1.55
N ALA A 104 -24.28 6.87 -1.60
CA ALA A 104 -23.42 6.11 -0.72
C ALA A 104 -22.27 5.59 -1.56
N LYS A 105 -21.03 5.94 -1.18
CA LYS A 105 -19.82 5.42 -1.79
C LYS A 105 -19.43 4.16 -1.01
N ILE A 106 -19.36 3.04 -1.71
CA ILE A 106 -18.97 1.75 -1.15
C ILE A 106 -17.58 1.42 -1.68
N PHE A 107 -16.63 1.27 -0.78
CA PHE A 107 -15.24 0.96 -1.10
C PHE A 107 -14.91 -0.45 -0.61
N PHE A 108 -14.74 -1.37 -1.55
CA PHE A 108 -14.38 -2.75 -1.24
C PHE A 108 -12.87 -2.86 -1.14
N VAL A 109 -12.39 -3.53 -0.09
CA VAL A 109 -11.01 -3.99 0.01
C VAL A 109 -11.01 -5.50 0.06
N TYR A 110 -10.44 -6.12 -0.96
CA TYR A 110 -10.53 -7.55 -1.11
C TYR A 110 -9.27 -8.12 -1.76
N GLU A 111 -9.04 -9.38 -1.51
CA GLU A 111 -7.93 -10.14 -2.06
C GLU A 111 -8.29 -10.65 -3.45
N THR A 112 -7.62 -10.13 -4.48
CA THR A 112 -7.61 -10.79 -5.78
C THR A 112 -6.51 -11.84 -5.81
N ASP A 113 -6.86 -13.02 -6.33
CA ASP A 113 -5.87 -13.94 -6.84
C ASP A 113 -5.36 -13.35 -8.17
N ILE A 114 -4.38 -12.45 -8.11
CA ILE A 114 -3.57 -12.18 -9.31
C ILE A 114 -2.92 -13.52 -9.66
N LYS A 115 -3.33 -14.06 -10.81
CA LYS A 115 -2.75 -15.31 -11.31
C LYS A 115 -1.37 -15.01 -11.85
N SER A 116 -0.46 -15.96 -11.63
CA SER A 116 0.85 -15.94 -12.26
C SER A 116 0.70 -15.83 -13.78
N SER A 117 1.44 -14.92 -14.39
CA SER A 117 1.62 -14.89 -15.85
C SER A 117 2.55 -16.01 -16.33
N LEU A 118 3.26 -16.69 -15.42
CA LEU A 118 4.17 -17.78 -15.72
C LEU A 118 3.42 -19.08 -16.00
N ASN A 119 3.95 -19.86 -16.96
CA ASN A 119 3.46 -21.19 -17.27
C ASN A 119 4.63 -22.19 -17.39
N PRO A 120 4.81 -23.14 -16.45
CA PRO A 120 3.95 -23.37 -15.28
C PRO A 120 4.10 -22.28 -14.20
N PRO A 121 3.06 -22.03 -13.38
CA PRO A 121 3.15 -21.12 -12.26
C PRO A 121 4.27 -21.51 -11.30
N LYS A 122 5.02 -20.51 -10.81
CA LYS A 122 6.04 -20.70 -9.79
C LYS A 122 5.64 -20.14 -8.45
N TRP A 123 6.25 -20.71 -7.41
CA TRP A 123 6.20 -20.25 -6.05
C TRP A 123 7.57 -19.78 -5.61
N ILE A 124 7.61 -18.96 -4.58
CA ILE A 124 8.85 -18.44 -4.02
C ILE A 124 8.74 -18.38 -2.50
N VAL A 125 9.87 -18.68 -1.84
CA VAL A 125 10.05 -18.63 -0.39
C VAL A 125 11.31 -17.84 -0.10
N ILE A 126 11.21 -16.89 0.83
CA ILE A 126 12.33 -16.07 1.28
C ILE A 126 12.80 -16.54 2.64
N LYS A 127 14.12 -16.70 2.77
CA LYS A 127 14.81 -16.93 4.04
C LYS A 127 15.66 -15.71 4.37
N THR A 128 15.50 -15.15 5.56
CA THR A 128 16.26 -13.98 6.02
C THR A 128 17.17 -14.34 7.18
N LEU A 129 18.47 -14.08 7.01
CA LEU A 129 19.51 -14.41 7.98
C LEU A 129 20.38 -13.20 8.30
N ASP A 130 20.95 -13.16 9.49
CA ASP A 130 22.05 -12.26 9.81
C ASP A 130 23.28 -12.63 8.97
N LYS A 131 23.85 -11.65 8.26
CA LYS A 131 24.98 -11.88 7.33
C LYS A 131 26.20 -12.49 8.02
N LYS A 132 26.47 -12.16 9.28
CA LYS A 132 27.65 -12.64 10.04
C LYS A 132 27.34 -13.91 10.81
N THR A 133 26.28 -13.91 11.61
CA THR A 133 25.97 -14.99 12.55
C THR A 133 25.16 -16.12 11.92
N LYS A 134 24.58 -15.89 10.74
CA LYS A 134 23.67 -16.80 10.03
C LYS A 134 22.42 -17.17 10.83
N LYS A 135 22.14 -16.45 11.92
CA LYS A 135 20.91 -16.64 12.70
C LYS A 135 19.70 -16.11 11.92
N PRO A 136 18.53 -16.74 12.05
CA PRO A 136 17.32 -16.27 11.40
C PRO A 136 16.88 -14.91 11.93
N ILE A 137 16.37 -14.07 11.02
CA ILE A 137 15.84 -12.75 11.32
C ILE A 137 14.38 -12.70 10.91
N ASN A 138 13.50 -12.23 11.79
CA ASN A 138 12.16 -11.80 11.38
C ASN A 138 12.29 -10.45 10.67
N ALA A 139 11.96 -10.42 9.38
CA ALA A 139 12.14 -9.28 8.50
C ALA A 139 10.83 -8.95 7.78
N SER A 140 10.61 -7.66 7.53
CA SER A 140 9.58 -7.19 6.60
C SER A 140 10.08 -7.37 5.17
N LEU A 141 9.22 -7.89 4.30
CA LEU A 141 9.50 -8.15 2.89
C LEU A 141 8.69 -7.20 2.00
N GLY A 142 9.31 -6.72 0.93
CA GLY A 142 8.66 -6.03 -0.19
C GLY A 142 8.93 -6.77 -1.49
N PHE A 143 7.90 -6.89 -2.33
CA PHE A 143 7.93 -7.52 -3.64
C PHE A 143 7.51 -6.48 -4.67
N ASP A 144 8.50 -5.97 -5.41
CA ASP A 144 8.32 -4.97 -6.44
C ASP A 144 8.28 -5.67 -7.80
N TYR A 145 7.06 -5.89 -8.28
CA TYR A 145 6.80 -6.48 -9.57
C TYR A 145 6.72 -5.38 -10.62
N LYS A 146 7.28 -5.63 -11.80
CA LYS A 146 7.09 -4.71 -12.91
C LYS A 146 5.60 -4.59 -13.28
N ASP A 147 5.16 -3.36 -13.47
CA ASP A 147 3.80 -2.99 -13.88
C ASP A 147 2.66 -3.45 -12.93
N LEU A 148 3.00 -3.90 -11.72
CA LEU A 148 2.02 -4.30 -10.70
C LEU A 148 2.27 -3.53 -9.40
N GLU A 149 1.22 -3.44 -8.58
CA GLU A 149 1.37 -2.92 -7.22
C GLU A 149 2.35 -3.75 -6.41
N MET A 150 3.15 -3.07 -5.58
CA MET A 150 4.05 -3.74 -4.66
C MET A 150 3.28 -4.60 -3.66
N LYS A 151 3.78 -5.80 -3.38
CA LYS A 151 3.23 -6.67 -2.33
C LYS A 151 4.16 -6.71 -1.14
N PHE A 152 3.59 -6.73 0.06
CA PHE A 152 4.36 -6.74 1.31
C PHE A 152 4.04 -7.98 2.12
N SER A 153 5.03 -8.49 2.83
CA SER A 153 4.90 -9.65 3.72
C SER A 153 5.95 -9.58 4.83
N SER A 154 6.13 -10.69 5.55
CA SER A 154 7.19 -10.84 6.55
C SER A 154 7.64 -12.27 6.66
N THR A 155 8.86 -12.47 7.15
CA THR A 155 9.32 -13.78 7.61
C THR A 155 8.89 -14.04 9.07
N GLY A 156 8.73 -15.32 9.42
CA GLY A 156 8.45 -15.72 10.79
C GLY A 156 9.69 -15.62 11.71
N LYS A 157 9.55 -16.06 12.97
CA LYS A 157 10.68 -16.14 13.91
C LYS A 157 11.80 -17.08 13.43
N SER A 158 11.48 -18.05 12.58
CA SER A 158 12.45 -18.94 11.91
C SER A 158 13.18 -18.26 10.74
N GLY A 159 12.85 -17.00 10.42
CA GLY A 159 13.40 -16.28 9.28
C GLY A 159 12.88 -16.79 7.94
N ILE A 160 11.82 -17.59 7.91
CA ILE A 160 11.24 -18.14 6.67
C ILE A 160 9.87 -17.49 6.41
N SER A 161 9.61 -17.09 5.17
CA SER A 161 8.29 -16.61 4.73
C SER A 161 7.32 -17.76 4.45
N ALA A 162 6.02 -17.45 4.36
CA ALA A 162 5.10 -18.33 3.63
C ALA A 162 5.52 -18.41 2.15
N ALA A 163 5.12 -19.48 1.47
CA ALA A 163 5.29 -19.60 0.02
C ALA A 163 4.30 -18.68 -0.71
N PHE A 164 4.74 -18.08 -1.81
CA PHE A 164 3.89 -17.22 -2.62
C PHE A 164 4.04 -17.41 -4.11
N SER A 165 2.94 -17.22 -4.82
CA SER A 165 2.94 -17.29 -6.28
C SER A 165 3.75 -16.13 -6.83
N LEU A 166 4.68 -16.46 -7.71
CA LEU A 166 5.45 -15.50 -8.50
C LEU A 166 4.54 -14.95 -9.60
N LEU A 167 4.23 -13.66 -9.57
CA LEU A 167 3.17 -13.08 -10.41
C LEU A 167 3.64 -12.69 -11.82
N GLY A 168 4.94 -12.42 -11.98
CA GLY A 168 5.57 -12.02 -13.23
C GLY A 168 7.03 -12.41 -13.31
N GLU A 169 7.62 -12.18 -14.47
CA GLU A 169 9.02 -12.52 -14.76
C GLU A 169 10.02 -11.54 -14.10
N GLU A 170 9.63 -10.28 -13.94
CA GLU A 170 10.47 -9.24 -13.35
C GLU A 170 10.00 -8.94 -11.92
N LEU A 171 10.82 -9.37 -10.93
CA LEU A 171 10.56 -9.17 -9.51
C LEU A 171 11.85 -8.77 -8.76
N ASP A 172 11.77 -7.62 -8.09
CA ASP A 172 12.72 -7.19 -7.08
C ASP A 172 12.19 -7.45 -5.67
N ILE A 173 13.06 -7.97 -4.79
CA ILE A 173 12.71 -8.35 -3.43
C ILE A 173 13.53 -7.52 -2.46
N MET A 174 12.86 -6.83 -1.55
CA MET A 174 13.49 -6.16 -0.40
C MET A 174 13.25 -6.96 0.87
N ALA A 175 14.28 -7.11 1.71
CA ALA A 175 14.13 -7.52 3.10
C ALA A 175 14.69 -6.43 4.05
N SER A 176 13.94 -6.08 5.08
CA SER A 176 14.33 -5.07 6.08
C SER A 176 14.03 -5.53 7.51
N ALA A 177 14.93 -5.19 8.45
CA ALA A 177 14.75 -5.51 9.86
C ALA A 177 15.40 -4.43 10.76
N PRO A 178 14.88 -4.19 11.99
CA PRO A 178 15.49 -3.23 12.90
C PRO A 178 16.96 -3.55 13.23
N ASN A 179 17.84 -2.54 13.18
CA ASN A 179 19.29 -2.65 13.38
C ASN A 179 20.05 -3.43 12.29
N TYR A 180 19.42 -3.60 11.12
CA TYR A 180 20.05 -4.16 9.94
C TYR A 180 19.92 -3.18 8.78
N LEU A 181 20.89 -3.20 7.86
CA LEU A 181 20.72 -2.61 6.54
C LEU A 181 19.76 -3.47 5.74
N SER A 182 18.87 -2.82 4.99
CA SER A 182 17.94 -3.52 4.10
C SER A 182 18.72 -4.17 2.93
N THR A 183 18.32 -5.38 2.54
CA THR A 183 18.95 -6.14 1.45
C THR A 183 17.96 -6.24 0.30
N TYR A 184 18.45 -6.05 -0.93
CA TYR A 184 17.68 -6.20 -2.17
C TYR A 184 18.18 -7.39 -2.98
N PHE A 185 17.27 -8.03 -3.69
CA PHE A 185 17.55 -9.16 -4.55
C PHE A 185 16.61 -9.15 -5.75
N THR A 186 17.17 -9.05 -6.95
CA THR A 186 16.44 -9.23 -8.20
C THR A 186 16.44 -10.71 -8.55
N ILE A 187 15.27 -11.25 -8.88
CA ILE A 187 15.19 -12.65 -9.33
C ILE A 187 15.94 -12.82 -10.65
N PRO A 188 16.90 -13.76 -10.75
CA PRO A 188 17.55 -14.06 -12.02
C PRO A 188 16.53 -14.63 -13.02
N PRO A 189 16.44 -14.10 -14.25
CA PRO A 189 15.52 -14.62 -15.27
C PRO A 189 15.70 -16.12 -15.52
N GLU A 190 16.94 -16.62 -15.49
CA GLU A 190 17.25 -18.04 -15.68
C GLU A 190 16.64 -18.96 -14.61
N ASP A 191 16.32 -18.45 -13.42
CA ASP A 191 15.68 -19.22 -12.36
C ASP A 191 14.20 -19.46 -12.67
N ILE A 192 13.59 -18.59 -13.48
CA ILE A 192 12.20 -18.70 -13.93
C ILE A 192 12.04 -19.82 -14.98
N ASP A 193 13.10 -20.20 -15.68
CA ASP A 193 13.01 -21.29 -16.66
C ASP A 193 13.29 -22.68 -16.05
N LYS A 194 13.75 -22.74 -14.79
CA LYS A 194 14.10 -24.01 -14.15
C LYS A 194 12.87 -24.92 -13.99
N PRO A 195 13.00 -26.26 -14.14
CA PRO A 195 11.90 -27.22 -13.97
C PRO A 195 11.59 -27.52 -12.49
N ILE A 196 11.50 -26.48 -11.67
CA ILE A 196 11.13 -26.54 -10.25
C ILE A 196 9.91 -25.66 -10.00
N ASP A 197 9.04 -26.09 -9.10
CA ASP A 197 7.83 -25.35 -8.75
C ASP A 197 8.11 -24.17 -7.80
N THR A 198 9.11 -24.30 -6.93
CA THR A 198 9.37 -23.39 -5.82
C THR A 198 10.81 -22.90 -5.83
N LEU A 199 10.98 -21.58 -5.98
CA LEU A 199 12.26 -20.89 -5.85
C LEU A 199 12.49 -20.52 -4.38
N VAL A 200 13.71 -20.75 -3.87
CA VAL A 200 14.05 -20.42 -2.49
C VAL A 200 15.28 -19.53 -2.48
N TYR A 201 15.13 -18.31 -1.97
CA TYR A 201 16.22 -17.34 -1.88
C TYR A 201 16.57 -17.01 -0.44
N ILE A 202 17.87 -16.84 -0.19
CA ILE A 202 18.40 -16.43 1.12
C ILE A 202 18.87 -14.99 1.00
N LEU A 203 18.22 -14.09 1.74
CA LEU A 203 18.61 -12.70 1.87
C LEU A 203 19.36 -12.53 3.19
N GLU A 204 20.65 -12.22 3.09
CA GLU A 204 21.51 -11.98 4.23
C GLU A 204 21.57 -10.49 4.56
N LEU A 205 21.12 -10.13 5.77
CA LEU A 205 21.04 -8.74 6.21
C LEU A 205 22.29 -8.36 7.01
N PRO A 206 23.04 -7.31 6.62
CA PRO A 206 24.16 -6.81 7.40
C PRO A 206 23.67 -6.10 8.67
N GLN A 207 24.09 -6.58 9.84
CA GLN A 207 23.83 -5.87 11.09
C GLN A 207 24.63 -4.56 11.15
N VAL A 208 23.98 -3.49 11.58
CA VAL A 208 24.60 -2.17 11.75
C VAL A 208 24.30 -1.57 13.11
N ALA A 209 25.26 -0.84 13.65
CA ALA A 209 25.05 0.05 14.77
C ALA A 209 24.60 1.42 14.23
N VAL A 210 23.45 1.90 14.68
CA VAL A 210 22.98 3.25 14.32
C VAL A 210 23.86 4.26 15.07
N THR A 211 24.76 4.92 14.34
CA THR A 211 25.70 5.90 14.91
C THR A 211 25.11 7.30 15.01
N GLY A 212 23.99 7.56 14.35
CA GLY A 212 23.27 8.82 14.39
C GLY A 212 22.01 8.78 13.54
N LYS A 213 21.10 9.73 13.78
CA LYS A 213 19.90 9.95 12.95
C LYS A 213 19.92 11.38 12.44
N PHE A 214 19.95 11.53 11.12
CA PHE A 214 19.85 12.82 10.46
C PHE A 214 18.44 12.98 9.90
N THR A 215 17.84 14.16 10.04
CA THR A 215 16.57 14.49 9.39
C THR A 215 16.87 15.56 8.36
N PHE A 216 16.79 15.20 7.09
CA PHE A 216 16.88 16.15 5.99
C PHE A 216 15.52 16.80 5.82
N GLN A 217 15.49 18.13 5.89
CA GLN A 217 14.26 18.91 5.71
C GLN A 217 14.22 19.42 4.27
N ASN A 218 13.03 19.68 3.75
CA ASN A 218 12.84 20.31 2.44
C ASN A 218 13.24 19.44 1.23
N ILE A 219 13.09 18.12 1.35
CA ILE A 219 13.01 17.22 0.18
C ILE A 219 11.53 17.04 -0.12
N TYR A 220 11.07 17.64 -1.22
CA TYR A 220 9.68 17.66 -1.65
C TYR A 220 9.46 16.79 -2.88
N PHE A 221 8.24 16.27 -2.98
CA PHE A 221 7.76 15.50 -4.12
C PHE A 221 6.52 16.18 -4.70
N PHE A 222 6.21 15.90 -5.97
CA PHE A 222 4.91 16.26 -6.51
C PHE A 222 3.79 15.48 -5.80
N THR A 223 2.58 16.04 -5.81
CA THR A 223 1.41 15.42 -5.19
C THR A 223 1.19 14.03 -5.78
N ASP A 224 0.95 13.05 -4.91
CA ASP A 224 0.70 11.65 -5.29
C ASP A 224 1.79 11.03 -6.20
N SER A 225 3.04 11.47 -6.01
CA SER A 225 4.16 11.04 -6.86
C SER A 225 5.45 10.87 -6.06
N ASP A 226 6.36 10.06 -6.59
CA ASP A 226 7.76 9.89 -6.21
C ASP A 226 8.72 10.77 -7.04
N GLU A 227 8.18 11.58 -7.95
CA GLU A 227 8.94 12.60 -8.68
C GLU A 227 9.38 13.73 -7.72
N ILE A 228 10.70 13.88 -7.61
CA ILE A 228 11.34 14.87 -6.75
C ILE A 228 11.18 16.26 -7.37
N ARG A 229 10.71 17.21 -6.56
CA ARG A 229 10.58 18.60 -6.96
C ARG A 229 11.95 19.30 -7.05
N PRO A 230 12.19 20.19 -8.05
CA PRO A 230 13.45 20.91 -8.20
C PRO A 230 13.88 21.72 -6.96
N GLU A 231 12.93 22.19 -6.15
CA GLU A 231 13.22 22.91 -4.91
C GLU A 231 13.97 22.06 -3.87
N SER A 232 13.98 20.73 -4.03
CA SER A 232 14.72 19.78 -3.18
C SER A 232 16.21 19.72 -3.49
N THR A 233 16.63 20.23 -4.65
CA THR A 233 18.01 20.11 -5.14
C THR A 233 19.07 20.59 -4.13
N PRO A 234 18.91 21.74 -3.43
CA PRO A 234 19.90 22.16 -2.44
C PRO A 234 20.09 21.16 -1.31
N GLU A 235 19.03 20.52 -0.83
CA GLU A 235 19.12 19.53 0.24
C GLU A 235 19.73 18.21 -0.25
N LEU A 236 19.35 17.78 -1.46
CA LEU A 236 19.94 16.60 -2.10
C LEU A 236 21.44 16.76 -2.35
N HIS A 237 21.89 17.96 -2.73
CA HIS A 237 23.32 18.26 -2.85
C HIS A 237 24.06 18.18 -1.51
N LYS A 238 23.44 18.62 -0.41
CA LYS A 238 24.04 18.47 0.93
C LYS A 238 24.18 17.00 1.31
N LEU A 239 23.15 16.19 1.09
CA LEU A 239 23.19 14.75 1.34
C LEU A 239 24.28 14.08 0.50
N LEU A 240 24.35 14.40 -0.79
CA LEU A 240 25.38 13.90 -1.69
C LEU A 240 26.79 14.28 -1.20
N ALA A 241 27.01 15.54 -0.84
CA ALA A 241 28.31 16.03 -0.34
C ALA A 241 28.75 15.30 0.93
N ILE A 242 27.81 15.03 1.87
CA ILE A 242 28.09 14.22 3.07
C ILE A 242 28.53 12.81 2.66
N MET A 243 27.79 12.16 1.75
CA MET A 243 28.11 10.79 1.31
C MET A 243 29.43 10.70 0.54
N GLN A 244 29.82 11.74 -0.19
CA GLN A 244 31.11 11.86 -0.88
C GLN A 244 32.27 12.07 0.10
N ARG A 245 32.09 12.91 1.12
CA ARG A 245 33.10 13.16 2.16
C ARG A 245 33.30 11.96 3.06
N GLU A 246 32.20 11.39 3.56
CA GLU A 246 32.22 10.27 4.51
C GLU A 246 32.21 8.94 3.76
N LYS A 247 33.30 8.58 3.08
CA LYS A 247 33.37 7.39 2.18
C LYS A 247 33.03 6.04 2.85
N LYS A 248 33.10 5.97 4.19
CA LYS A 248 32.78 4.77 4.98
C LYS A 248 31.35 4.77 5.54
N ALA A 249 30.58 5.85 5.34
CA ALA A 249 29.22 5.95 5.83
C ALA A 249 28.28 5.09 4.97
N TYR A 250 27.36 4.42 5.66
CA TYR A 250 26.19 3.74 5.12
C TYR A 250 24.96 4.49 5.62
N ILE A 251 23.96 4.67 4.76
CA ILE A 251 22.71 5.32 5.15
C ILE A 251 21.51 4.47 4.75
N GLU A 252 20.48 4.52 5.59
CA GLU A 252 19.14 4.08 5.25
C GLU A 252 18.25 5.31 5.02
N ILE A 253 17.70 5.42 3.82
CA ILE A 253 16.75 6.45 3.43
C ILE A 253 15.35 5.98 3.83
N GLN A 254 14.74 6.66 4.79
CA GLN A 254 13.39 6.33 5.25
C GLN A 254 12.40 7.30 4.61
N GLY A 255 11.62 6.81 3.66
CA GLY A 255 10.57 7.59 3.01
C GLY A 255 9.31 7.59 3.86
N HIS A 256 8.73 8.77 4.05
CA HIS A 256 7.47 8.98 4.77
C HIS A 256 6.49 9.70 3.85
N MET A 257 5.23 9.72 4.24
CA MET A 257 4.23 10.52 3.56
C MET A 257 3.25 11.16 4.51
N ASN A 258 2.88 12.40 4.15
CA ASN A 258 1.85 13.12 4.85
C ASN A 258 0.50 12.42 4.66
N TYR A 259 -0.23 12.26 5.76
CA TYR A 259 -1.53 11.63 5.79
C TYR A 259 -2.46 12.48 6.68
N PRO A 260 -3.48 13.15 6.11
CA PRO A 260 -4.41 13.93 6.90
C PRO A 260 -5.14 13.03 7.90
N LEU A 261 -5.20 13.44 9.18
CA LEU A 261 -5.94 12.70 10.20
C LEU A 261 -7.44 12.58 9.89
N SER A 262 -7.96 13.44 9.02
CA SER A 262 -9.35 13.42 8.55
C SER A 262 -9.65 12.31 7.52
N ARG A 263 -8.62 11.67 6.95
CA ARG A 263 -8.81 10.58 5.99
C ARG A 263 -8.89 9.24 6.74
N PRO A 264 -9.87 8.37 6.47
CA PRO A 264 -9.98 7.08 7.16
C PRO A 264 -8.82 6.14 6.78
N MET A 265 -8.06 5.68 7.79
CA MET A 265 -6.96 4.74 7.57
C MET A 265 -7.52 3.34 7.35
N ASN A 266 -7.75 2.99 6.09
CA ASN A 266 -8.13 1.67 5.67
C ASN A 266 -6.95 0.84 5.15
N SER A 267 -7.16 -0.46 4.95
CA SER A 267 -6.10 -1.36 4.49
C SER A 267 -5.54 -1.00 3.10
N VAL A 268 -6.34 -0.45 2.19
CA VAL A 268 -5.86 0.04 0.87
C VAL A 268 -5.00 1.26 1.05
N GLN A 269 -5.50 2.22 1.81
CA GLN A 269 -4.81 3.43 2.14
C GLN A 269 -3.48 3.13 2.81
N HIS A 270 -3.44 2.15 3.70
CA HIS A 270 -2.20 1.70 4.34
C HIS A 270 -1.19 1.14 3.31
N ARG A 271 -1.63 0.32 2.35
CA ARG A 271 -0.75 -0.25 1.30
C ARG A 271 -0.26 0.81 0.33
N TYR A 272 -1.17 1.61 -0.21
CA TYR A 272 -0.83 2.77 -1.03
C TYR A 272 0.17 3.66 -0.28
N ASN A 273 -0.04 3.86 1.03
CA ASN A 273 0.87 4.67 1.81
C ASN A 273 2.27 4.01 1.93
N MET A 274 2.30 2.71 2.20
CA MET A 274 3.56 1.95 2.24
C MET A 274 4.30 2.03 0.89
N GLU A 275 3.59 1.82 -0.21
CA GLU A 275 4.15 1.85 -1.56
C GLU A 275 4.68 3.22 -1.96
N LEU A 276 3.88 4.29 -1.84
CA LEU A 276 4.31 5.64 -2.21
C LEU A 276 5.50 6.10 -1.36
N SER A 277 5.48 5.81 -0.05
CA SER A 277 6.60 6.13 0.82
C SER A 277 7.88 5.36 0.44
N PHE A 278 7.76 4.11 -0.03
CA PHE A 278 8.86 3.32 -0.53
C PHE A 278 9.42 3.89 -1.83
N LYS A 279 8.56 4.17 -2.82
CA LYS A 279 8.94 4.76 -4.12
C LYS A 279 9.69 6.09 -3.95
N ARG A 280 9.23 6.94 -3.04
CA ARG A 280 9.93 8.19 -2.67
C ARG A 280 11.32 7.96 -2.08
N ALA A 281 11.47 6.97 -1.20
CA ALA A 281 12.77 6.61 -0.65
C ALA A 281 13.71 6.09 -1.76
N LYS A 282 13.17 5.29 -2.68
CA LYS A 282 13.87 4.78 -3.86
C LYS A 282 14.32 5.90 -4.79
N ALA A 283 13.48 6.90 -5.07
CA ALA A 283 13.83 8.04 -5.91
C ALA A 283 15.07 8.80 -5.37
N ILE A 284 15.18 8.96 -4.05
CA ILE A 284 16.37 9.57 -3.42
C ILE A 284 17.59 8.64 -3.54
N ASN A 285 17.41 7.33 -3.35
CA ASN A 285 18.47 6.34 -3.56
C ASN A 285 19.02 6.42 -4.98
N ASP A 286 18.12 6.36 -5.97
CA ASP A 286 18.47 6.35 -7.40
C ASP A 286 19.18 7.63 -7.79
N TYR A 287 18.71 8.78 -7.28
CA TYR A 287 19.42 10.05 -7.43
C TYR A 287 20.87 9.99 -6.91
N LEU A 288 21.12 9.42 -5.74
CA LEU A 288 22.47 9.31 -5.17
C LEU A 288 23.35 8.33 -5.95
N VAL A 289 22.78 7.22 -6.43
CA VAL A 289 23.48 6.23 -7.25
C VAL A 289 23.91 6.83 -8.58
N VAL A 290 22.99 7.50 -9.29
CA VAL A 290 23.28 8.23 -10.52
C VAL A 290 24.34 9.31 -10.28
N SER A 291 24.34 9.92 -9.08
CA SER A 291 25.33 10.91 -8.65
C SER A 291 26.68 10.30 -8.18
N GLY A 292 26.88 9.00 -8.33
CA GLY A 292 28.16 8.31 -8.10
C GLY A 292 28.36 7.72 -6.69
N ILE A 293 27.32 7.64 -5.86
CA ILE A 293 27.39 6.90 -4.59
C ILE A 293 27.13 5.42 -4.85
N SER A 294 28.02 4.54 -4.37
CA SER A 294 27.83 3.09 -4.51
C SER A 294 26.52 2.62 -3.85
N GLN A 295 25.72 1.82 -4.58
CA GLN A 295 24.48 1.21 -4.08
C GLN A 295 24.70 0.38 -2.80
N GLU A 296 25.88 -0.22 -2.63
CA GLU A 296 26.20 -0.99 -1.41
C GLU A 296 26.19 -0.14 -0.14
N ARG A 297 26.32 1.19 -0.28
CA ARG A 297 26.31 2.16 0.83
C ARG A 297 24.93 2.72 1.12
N LEU A 298 23.93 2.37 0.32
CA LEU A 298 22.60 2.94 0.34
C LEU A 298 21.57 1.83 0.51
N THR A 299 20.66 2.04 1.45
CA THR A 299 19.43 1.27 1.55
C THR A 299 18.27 2.23 1.69
N TYR A 300 17.05 1.78 1.38
CA TYR A 300 15.87 2.62 1.47
C TYR A 300 14.63 1.84 1.91
N LYS A 301 13.73 2.47 2.64
CA LYS A 301 12.52 1.80 3.15
C LYS A 301 11.35 2.77 3.17
N GLY A 302 10.19 2.26 2.78
CA GLY A 302 8.91 2.93 2.98
C GLY A 302 8.44 2.80 4.43
N MET A 303 8.11 3.93 5.04
CA MET A 303 7.61 4.03 6.41
C MET A 303 6.12 4.39 6.47
N SER A 304 5.44 4.52 5.32
CA SER A 304 4.05 4.97 5.26
C SER A 304 3.89 6.31 6.03
N ASN A 305 2.79 6.49 6.74
CA ASN A 305 2.50 7.67 7.55
C ASN A 305 2.97 7.50 9.02
N ILE A 306 3.77 6.48 9.33
CA ILE A 306 4.25 6.25 10.70
C ILE A 306 5.47 7.12 10.99
N ARG A 307 5.61 7.57 12.25
CA ARG A 307 6.78 8.36 12.72
C ARG A 307 7.01 9.67 11.97
N MET A 308 5.95 10.28 11.44
CA MET A 308 5.99 11.69 11.04
C MET A 308 6.28 12.54 12.28
N LYS A 309 7.26 13.44 12.18
CA LYS A 309 7.60 14.39 13.25
C LYS A 309 6.71 15.62 13.15
#